data_AF-A0A7G1KW09-F1
#
_entry.id   AF-A0A7G1KW09-F1
#
_cell.length_a   1.000
_cell.length_b   1.000
_cell.length_c   1.000
_cell.angle_alpha   90.00
_cell.angle_beta   90.00
_cell.angle_gamma   90.00
#
_symmetry.space_group_name_H-M   'P 1'
#
loop_
_entity.id
_entity.type
_entity.pdbx_description
1 polymer ?
#
loop_
_entity_poly.entity_id
_entity_poly.type
_entity_poly.pdbx_seq_one_letter_code
_entity_poly.pdbx_strand_id
1 'polypeptide(L)'
;MRSRSAALVVLTTGLLITSCTEGPSPDFVSGTVIAKDHTEEMWIPVTISCGQNCTTTIQQYVPGSYTLHVSWYDHGYRNTDIAVESVAYEQIEVGDTYPRTEPAVPR
;
A
#
# COMPACT_ATOMS: atom_id res chain seq x y z
N MET A 1 -13.56 42.11 35.43
CA MET A 1 -13.94 41.47 34.15
C MET A 1 -12.83 40.51 33.75
N ARG A 2 -13.05 39.19 33.82
CA ARG A 2 -12.08 38.17 33.38
C ARG A 2 -12.76 37.28 32.35
N SER A 3 -12.53 37.59 31.08
CA SER A 3 -12.94 36.77 29.94
C SER A 3 -12.02 35.55 29.87
N ARG A 4 -12.59 34.35 29.97
CA ARG A 4 -11.90 33.09 29.71
C ARG A 4 -12.19 32.69 28.26
N SER A 5 -11.28 32.99 27.36
CA SER A 5 -11.33 32.44 26.00
C SER A 5 -10.79 31.01 26.04
N ALA A 6 -11.68 30.04 25.88
CA ALA A 6 -11.31 28.64 25.67
C ALA A 6 -10.75 28.53 24.24
N ALA A 7 -9.48 28.14 24.13
CA ALA A 7 -8.85 27.85 22.85
C ALA A 7 -9.41 26.54 22.29
N LEU A 8 -9.92 26.62 21.06
CA LEU A 8 -10.39 25.53 20.24
C LEU A 8 -9.25 24.50 20.06
N VAL A 9 -9.42 23.30 20.64
CA VAL A 9 -8.52 22.18 20.39
C VAL A 9 -8.94 21.54 19.08
N VAL A 10 -8.23 21.86 18.00
CA VAL A 10 -8.38 21.18 16.72
C VAL A 10 -7.53 19.92 16.77
N LEU A 11 -8.13 18.79 17.16
CA LEU A 11 -7.57 17.46 16.93
C LEU A 11 -7.59 17.19 15.41
N THR A 12 -6.52 17.53 14.70
CA THR A 12 -6.27 16.96 13.36
C THR A 12 -5.45 15.69 13.53
N THR A 13 -6.10 14.62 14.01
CA THR A 13 -5.56 13.26 13.97
C THR A 13 -6.17 12.52 12.80
N GLY A 14 -5.31 12.06 11.91
CA GLY A 14 -5.63 11.12 10.86
C GLY A 14 -5.28 11.61 9.47
N LEU A 15 -3.99 11.88 9.20
CA LEU A 15 -3.48 11.51 7.88
C LEU A 15 -3.51 9.97 7.82
N LEU A 16 -4.70 9.42 7.62
CA LEU A 16 -4.86 8.18 6.90
C LEU A 16 -4.39 8.54 5.49
N ILE A 17 -3.09 8.39 5.25
CA ILE A 17 -2.63 8.12 3.89
C ILE A 17 -3.16 6.72 3.63
N THR A 18 -4.44 6.62 3.31
CA THR A 18 -4.92 5.53 2.50
C THR A 18 -4.14 5.73 1.21
N SER A 19 -3.03 5.02 1.06
CA SER A 19 -2.60 4.67 -0.28
C SER A 19 -3.78 3.88 -0.83
N CYS A 20 -4.69 4.59 -1.49
CA CYS A 20 -5.58 3.99 -2.43
C CYS A 20 -4.62 3.44 -3.49
N THR A 21 -4.13 2.23 -3.30
CA THR A 21 -3.77 1.40 -4.44
C THR A 21 -5.08 1.35 -5.20
N GLU A 22 -5.21 2.22 -6.21
CA GLU A 22 -6.34 2.18 -7.12
C GLU A 22 -6.40 0.73 -7.56
N GLY A 23 -7.41 0.01 -7.08
CA GLY A 23 -7.58 -1.39 -7.43
C GLY A 23 -7.62 -1.51 -8.95
N PRO A 24 -7.45 -2.73 -9.48
CA PRO A 24 -7.54 -2.93 -10.92
C PRO A 24 -8.74 -2.21 -11.52
N SER A 25 -8.52 -1.61 -12.69
CA SER A 25 -9.59 -1.01 -13.50
C SER A 25 -10.79 -1.96 -13.52
N PRO A 26 -12.05 -1.48 -13.49
CA PRO A 26 -13.22 -2.35 -13.57
C PRO A 26 -13.22 -3.28 -14.79
N ASP A 27 -12.48 -2.90 -15.85
CA ASP A 27 -12.32 -3.69 -17.08
C ASP A 27 -11.15 -4.70 -17.04
N PHE A 28 -10.39 -4.73 -15.94
CA PHE A 28 -9.30 -5.70 -15.77
C PHE A 28 -9.87 -7.11 -15.59
N VAL A 29 -9.60 -7.97 -16.57
CA VAL A 29 -9.95 -9.40 -16.51
C VAL A 29 -8.73 -10.24 -16.17
N SER A 30 -7.62 -10.01 -16.87
CA SER A 30 -6.34 -10.67 -16.63
C SER A 30 -5.19 -9.89 -17.27
N GLY A 31 -3.96 -10.15 -16.84
CA GLY A 31 -2.74 -9.60 -17.43
C GLY A 31 -1.50 -10.39 -17.05
N THR A 32 -0.36 -10.02 -17.64
CA THR A 32 0.94 -10.64 -17.38
C THR A 32 1.64 -9.95 -16.22
N VAL A 33 2.13 -10.72 -15.26
CA VAL A 33 2.94 -10.23 -14.15
C VAL A 33 4.29 -9.80 -14.69
N ILE A 34 4.63 -8.52 -14.50
CA ILE A 34 5.88 -7.92 -14.99
C ILE A 34 6.89 -7.64 -13.88
N ALA A 35 6.42 -7.53 -12.63
CA ALA A 35 7.27 -7.39 -11.45
C ALA A 35 6.51 -7.82 -10.18
N LYS A 36 7.26 -8.03 -9.10
CA LYS A 36 6.78 -8.43 -7.78
C LYS A 36 7.52 -7.63 -6.71
N ASP A 37 6.76 -6.98 -5.84
CA ASP A 37 7.29 -6.21 -4.73
C ASP A 37 6.77 -6.75 -3.40
N HIS A 38 7.67 -6.81 -2.41
CA HIS A 38 7.36 -7.19 -1.04
C HIS A 38 7.93 -6.16 -0.09
N THR A 39 7.08 -5.67 0.81
CA THR A 39 7.48 -4.86 1.96
C THR A 39 7.39 -5.72 3.20
N GLU A 40 8.51 -5.90 3.90
CA GLU A 40 8.54 -6.60 5.18
C GLU A 40 7.81 -5.80 6.26
N GLU A 41 7.18 -6.51 7.19
CA GLU A 41 6.65 -5.92 8.40
C GLU A 41 7.79 -5.33 9.24
N MET A 42 7.69 -4.05 9.60
CA MET A 42 8.73 -3.39 10.40
C MET A 42 8.21 -2.27 11.30
N TRP A 43 9.00 -1.97 12.34
CA TRP A 43 8.83 -0.80 13.20
C TRP A 43 9.93 0.22 12.89
N ILE A 44 9.55 1.43 12.50
CA ILE A 44 10.49 2.52 12.21
C ILE A 44 10.35 3.67 13.21
N PRO A 45 11.47 4.25 13.68
CA PRO A 45 11.42 5.47 14.48
C PRO A 45 11.09 6.65 13.56
N VAL A 46 10.02 7.38 13.88
CA VAL A 46 9.61 8.59 13.15
C VAL A 46 9.68 9.78 14.09
N THR A 47 10.41 10.82 13.66
CA THR A 47 10.51 12.08 14.38
C THR A 47 9.38 13.00 13.98
N ILE A 48 8.56 13.41 14.95
CA ILE A 48 7.44 14.32 14.74
C ILE A 48 7.74 15.65 15.45
N SER A 49 7.47 16.76 14.76
CA SER A 49 7.54 18.10 15.33
C SER A 49 6.29 18.39 16.16
N CYS A 50 6.47 18.72 17.43
CA CYS A 50 5.40 19.08 18.36
C CYS A 50 5.21 20.60 18.51
N GLY A 51 5.93 21.43 17.75
CA GLY A 51 5.86 22.90 17.80
C GLY A 51 7.23 23.57 17.65
N GLN A 52 7.34 24.86 17.99
CA GLN A 52 8.62 25.58 17.92
C GLN A 52 9.62 24.99 18.92
N ASN A 53 10.58 24.21 18.39
CA ASN A 53 11.72 23.56 19.08
C ASN A 53 11.42 22.29 19.89
N CYS A 54 10.29 21.63 19.67
CA CYS A 54 10.00 20.32 20.25
C CYS A 54 10.00 19.26 19.14
N THR A 55 10.83 18.23 19.28
CA THR A 55 10.71 17.00 18.49
C THR A 55 10.58 15.80 19.42
N THR A 56 9.73 14.87 19.06
CA THR A 56 9.58 13.59 19.75
C THR A 56 9.75 12.45 18.76
N THR A 57 10.23 11.30 19.22
CA THR A 57 10.38 10.10 18.39
C THR A 57 9.36 9.07 18.85
N ILE A 58 8.53 8.60 17.92
CA ILE A 58 7.61 7.50 18.15
C ILE A 58 7.99 6.31 17.27
N GLN A 59 7.56 5.12 17.68
CA GLN A 59 7.64 3.93 16.84
C GLN A 59 6.39 3.88 15.96
N GLN A 60 6.58 3.90 14.64
CA GLN A 60 5.52 3.71 13.67
C GLN A 60 5.58 2.29 13.11
N TYR A 61 4.44 1.61 13.13
CA TYR A 61 4.28 0.31 12.50
C TYR A 61 4.04 0.45 11.00
N VAL A 62 4.80 -0.30 10.20
CA VAL A 62 4.60 -0.45 8.76
C VAL A 62 4.17 -1.90 8.52
N PRO A 63 2.90 -2.14 8.12
CA PRO A 63 2.44 -3.50 7.84
C PRO A 63 3.15 -4.06 6.60
N GLY A 64 3.39 -5.37 6.61
CA GLY A 64 3.92 -6.04 5.44
C GLY A 64 2.89 -6.06 4.29
N SER A 65 3.38 -6.04 3.05
CA SER A 65 2.53 -6.08 1.85
C SER A 65 3.18 -6.86 0.73
N TYR A 66 2.35 -7.55 -0.05
CA TYR A 66 2.77 -8.32 -1.22
C TYR A 66 2.01 -7.78 -2.44
N THR A 67 2.75 -7.25 -3.40
CA THR A 67 2.18 -6.55 -4.56
C THR A 67 2.68 -7.18 -5.85
N LEU A 68 1.76 -7.46 -6.77
CA LEU A 68 2.06 -7.83 -8.14
C LEU A 68 1.87 -6.64 -9.05
N HIS A 69 2.82 -6.40 -9.95
CA HIS A 69 2.68 -5.43 -11.03
C HIS A 69 2.25 -6.17 -12.27
N VAL A 70 1.06 -5.87 -12.78
CA VAL A 70 0.44 -6.60 -13.88
C VAL A 70 0.23 -5.67 -15.08
N SER A 71 0.71 -6.09 -16.24
CA SER A 71 0.46 -5.43 -17.51
C SER A 71 -0.66 -6.13 -18.27
N TRP A 72 -1.61 -5.37 -18.79
CA TRP A 72 -2.77 -5.88 -19.52
C TRP A 72 -3.14 -4.95 -20.66
N TYR A 73 -3.95 -5.45 -21.60
CA TYR A 73 -4.32 -4.70 -22.80
C TYR A 73 -5.81 -4.37 -22.80
N ASP A 74 -6.12 -3.07 -22.85
CA ASP A 74 -7.44 -2.52 -23.13
C ASP A 74 -7.28 -1.24 -23.92
N HIS A 75 -7.45 -1.35 -25.24
CA HIS A 75 -7.23 -0.27 -26.20
C HIS A 75 -5.85 0.41 -26.06
N GLY A 76 -4.88 -0.33 -25.52
CA GLY A 76 -3.55 0.13 -25.13
C GLY A 76 -3.00 -0.70 -23.96
N TYR A 77 -1.68 -0.73 -23.80
CA TYR A 77 -1.07 -1.37 -22.64
C TYR A 77 -1.28 -0.52 -21.39
N ARG A 78 -1.77 -1.15 -20.34
CA ARG A 78 -2.01 -0.58 -19.02
C ARG A 78 -1.26 -1.40 -17.98
N ASN A 79 -0.82 -0.73 -16.93
CA ASN A 79 -0.20 -1.38 -15.79
C ASN A 79 -1.08 -1.13 -14.56
N THR A 80 -1.10 -2.11 -13.66
CA THR A 80 -1.91 -2.06 -12.45
C THR A 80 -1.18 -2.82 -11.35
N ASP A 81 -1.24 -2.28 -10.14
CA ASP A 81 -0.68 -2.89 -8.95
C ASP A 81 -1.78 -3.63 -8.21
N ILE A 82 -1.51 -4.89 -7.85
CA ILE A 82 -2.49 -5.77 -7.21
C ILE A 82 -1.89 -6.27 -5.90
N ALA A 83 -2.50 -5.87 -4.79
CA ALA A 83 -2.22 -6.45 -3.49
C ALA A 83 -2.77 -7.88 -3.44
N VAL A 84 -1.92 -8.82 -3.01
CA VAL A 84 -2.25 -10.25 -2.93
C VAL A 84 -1.87 -10.82 -1.56
N GLU A 85 -2.41 -11.99 -1.25
CA GLU A 85 -1.95 -12.76 -0.08
C GLU A 85 -0.55 -13.31 -0.31
N SER A 86 0.23 -13.50 0.77
CA SER A 86 1.60 -14.02 0.71
C SER A 86 1.69 -15.36 -0.03
N VAL A 87 0.74 -16.27 0.21
CA VAL A 87 0.71 -17.59 -0.44
C VAL A 87 0.57 -17.48 -1.96
N ALA A 88 -0.30 -16.57 -2.43
CA ALA A 88 -0.45 -16.32 -3.86
C ALA A 88 0.81 -15.66 -4.44
N TYR A 89 1.40 -14.69 -3.73
CA TYR A 89 2.63 -14.03 -4.12
C TYR A 89 3.78 -15.02 -4.34
N GLU A 90 4.02 -15.94 -3.41
CA GLU A 90 5.10 -16.92 -3.50
C GLU A 90 4.94 -17.91 -4.67
N GLN A 91 3.70 -18.17 -5.11
CA GLN A 91 3.42 -19.10 -6.20
C GLN A 91 3.44 -18.46 -7.59
N ILE A 92 3.27 -17.14 -7.67
CA ILE A 92 3.17 -16.42 -8.94
C ILE A 92 4.56 -15.94 -9.36
N GLU A 93 4.97 -16.26 -10.59
CA GLU A 93 6.25 -15.81 -11.14
C GLU A 93 6.09 -14.63 -12.11
N VAL A 94 7.19 -13.90 -12.33
CA VAL A 94 7.22 -12.89 -13.41
C VAL A 94 7.06 -13.60 -14.75
N GLY A 95 6.11 -13.12 -15.55
CA GLY A 95 5.69 -13.73 -16.81
C GLY A 95 4.41 -14.57 -16.70
N ASP A 96 3.95 -14.89 -15.49
CA ASP A 96 2.66 -15.58 -15.31
C ASP A 96 1.48 -14.67 -15.66
N THR A 97 0.37 -15.28 -16.04
CA THR A 97 -0.91 -14.58 -16.19
C THR A 97 -1.65 -14.54 -14.85
N TYR A 98 -2.08 -13.35 -14.43
CA TYR A 98 -2.89 -13.11 -13.24
C TYR A 98 -4.26 -12.52 -13.61
N PRO A 99 -5.37 -12.91 -12.96
CA PRO A 99 -5.48 -13.96 -11.96
C PRO A 99 -5.23 -15.34 -12.57
N ARG A 100 -4.62 -16.23 -11.80
CA ARG A 100 -4.40 -17.61 -12.23
C ARG A 100 -5.69 -18.41 -12.10
N THR A 101 -5.98 -19.25 -13.09
CA THR A 101 -7.07 -20.22 -13.02
C THR A 101 -6.67 -21.51 -12.29
N GLU A 102 -5.38 -21.81 -12.20
CA GLU A 102 -4.84 -23.04 -11.60
C GLU A 102 -3.55 -22.75 -10.81
N PRO A 103 -3.20 -23.52 -9.76
CA PRO A 103 -1.99 -23.33 -8.97
C PRO A 103 -0.71 -23.54 -9.79
N ALA A 104 0.38 -22.88 -9.37
CA ALA A 104 1.69 -23.02 -10.00
C ALA A 104 2.19 -24.45 -9.81
N VAL A 105 2.22 -25.24 -10.87
CA VAL A 105 2.92 -26.51 -10.83
C VAL A 105 4.41 -26.16 -10.77
N PRO A 106 5.16 -26.60 -9.74
CA PRO A 106 6.60 -26.41 -9.70
C PRO A 106 7.21 -27.07 -10.95
N ARG A 107 7.98 -26.31 -11.73
CA ARG A 107 8.78 -26.88 -12.83
C ARG A 107 10.06 -27.50 -12.30
#